data_AF-A0A2A2EDY6-F1
#
_entry.id   AF-A0A2A2EDY6-F1
#
_cell.length_a   1.000
_cell.length_b   1.000
_cell.length_c   1.000
_cell.angle_alpha   90.00
_cell.angle_beta   90.00
_cell.angle_gamma   90.00
#
_symmetry.space_group_name_H-M   'P 1'
#
loop_
_entity.id
_entity.type
_entity.pdbx_description
1 polymer ?
#
loop_
_entity_poly.entity_id
_entity_poly.type
_entity_poly.pdbx_seq_one_letter_code
_entity_poly.pdbx_strand_id
1 'polypeptide(L)'
;MSRIETVRNLQQDPRCLMRRGGWNCSSSIDNGRYRYEANSGATGASVSAWHPLSNQYMAGKVLYARITAGQAVLDLLDVEKATTIARHDNWIAARVADSTVGNHSIWLMRGPVTLEEVGCYSPEDWERLYALYQKGEIQYPWCAGPRDATMAGEKGPWEL
;
A
#
# COMPACT_ATOMS: atom_id res chain seq x y z
N MET A 1 -14.14 -22.46 9.10
CA MET A 1 -12.90 -22.36 8.29
C MET A 1 -12.97 -21.03 7.56
N SER A 2 -12.06 -20.10 7.86
CA SER A 2 -12.17 -18.69 7.45
C SER A 2 -11.86 -18.54 5.95
N ARG A 3 -12.64 -17.72 5.24
CA ARG A 3 -12.60 -17.54 3.77
C ARG A 3 -11.38 -16.76 3.26
N ILE A 4 -10.43 -16.40 4.14
CA ILE A 4 -9.25 -15.60 3.78
C ILE A 4 -8.20 -16.44 3.03
N GLU A 5 -8.27 -17.77 3.10
CA GLU A 5 -7.31 -18.71 2.49
C GLU A 5 -7.06 -18.54 0.98
N THR A 6 -7.90 -17.79 0.26
CA THR A 6 -7.80 -17.60 -1.19
C THR A 6 -7.26 -16.24 -1.65
N VAL A 7 -7.18 -15.23 -0.78
CA VAL A 7 -6.76 -13.88 -1.19
C VAL A 7 -5.24 -13.80 -1.25
N ARG A 8 -4.66 -13.33 -2.35
CA ARG A 8 -3.19 -13.19 -2.47
C ARG A 8 -2.75 -11.72 -2.56
N ASN A 9 -1.95 -11.28 -1.59
CA ASN A 9 -1.17 -10.05 -1.77
C ASN A 9 0.03 -10.31 -2.70
N LEU A 10 0.10 -9.57 -3.80
CA LEU A 10 1.15 -9.66 -4.80
C LEU A 10 2.39 -8.83 -4.44
N GLN A 11 2.31 -7.98 -3.42
CA GLN A 11 3.44 -7.24 -2.91
C GLN A 11 4.37 -8.13 -2.08
N GLN A 12 5.67 -8.06 -2.34
CA GLN A 12 6.73 -8.87 -1.72
C GLN A 12 7.01 -8.49 -0.26
N ASP A 13 6.86 -7.21 0.09
CA ASP A 13 7.02 -6.69 1.44
C ASP A 13 5.76 -5.91 1.86
N PRO A 14 4.66 -6.63 2.13
CA PRO A 14 3.38 -6.02 2.41
C PRO A 14 3.35 -5.34 3.78
N ARG A 15 4.30 -5.68 4.66
CA ARG A 15 4.48 -5.06 5.97
C ARG A 15 5.43 -3.87 5.93
N CYS A 16 5.95 -3.42 4.78
CA CYS A 16 6.86 -2.25 4.72
C CYS A 16 8.09 -2.34 5.65
N LEU A 17 8.66 -3.54 5.81
CA LEU A 17 9.86 -3.75 6.62
C LEU A 17 11.15 -3.37 5.88
N MET A 18 11.08 -3.18 4.57
CA MET A 18 12.20 -2.74 3.74
C MET A 18 12.05 -1.28 3.33
N ARG A 19 13.19 -0.60 3.21
CA ARG A 19 13.24 0.76 2.67
C ARG A 19 12.79 0.77 1.20
N ARG A 20 11.89 1.69 0.86
CA ARG A 20 11.46 1.98 -0.51
C ARG A 20 12.33 3.05 -1.13
N GLY A 21 12.40 3.04 -2.46
CA GLY A 21 12.90 4.18 -3.21
C GLY A 21 11.90 5.34 -3.20
N GLY A 22 12.36 6.50 -3.64
CA GLY A 22 11.51 7.66 -3.85
C GLY A 22 12.23 8.73 -4.66
N TRP A 23 11.46 9.70 -5.12
CA TRP A 23 11.95 10.85 -5.87
C TRP A 23 11.98 12.08 -4.96
N ASN A 24 13.12 12.79 -4.94
CA ASN A 24 13.31 14.01 -4.15
C ASN A 24 12.93 13.90 -2.66
N CYS A 25 13.09 12.72 -2.08
CA CYS A 25 12.78 12.48 -0.69
C CYS A 25 13.95 11.82 0.04
N SER A 26 13.92 11.92 1.35
CA SER A 26 14.76 11.16 2.26
C SER A 26 13.92 10.15 3.04
N SER A 27 14.58 9.20 3.68
CA SER A 27 13.92 8.24 4.56
C SER A 27 14.67 8.12 5.87
N SER A 28 13.94 7.95 6.96
CA SER A 28 14.45 7.66 8.30
C SER A 28 13.68 6.49 8.91
N ILE A 29 14.27 5.84 9.92
CA ILE A 29 13.58 4.79 10.67
C ILE A 29 12.84 5.43 11.84
N ASP A 30 11.56 5.11 11.97
CA ASP A 30 10.67 5.55 13.03
C ASP A 30 9.91 4.33 13.57
N ASN A 31 10.15 3.95 14.83
CA ASN A 31 9.57 2.77 15.47
C ASN A 31 9.66 1.46 14.65
N GLY A 32 10.79 1.24 13.97
CA GLY A 32 11.01 0.04 13.14
C GLY A 32 10.32 0.08 11.76
N ARG A 33 9.70 1.21 11.40
CA ARG A 33 9.16 1.50 10.07
C ARG A 33 9.97 2.56 9.37
N TYR A 34 9.77 2.71 8.06
CA TYR A 34 10.39 3.78 7.28
C TYR A 34 9.43 4.96 7.12
N ARG A 35 9.88 6.12 7.60
CA ARG A 35 9.28 7.43 7.39
C ARG A 35 9.93 8.11 6.21
N TYR A 36 9.13 8.67 5.31
CA TYR A 36 9.57 9.36 4.09
C TYR A 36 9.17 10.83 4.15
N GLU A 37 10.06 11.71 3.73
CA GLU A 37 9.85 13.16 3.76
C GLU A 37 10.49 13.81 2.53
N ALA A 38 9.84 14.85 2.00
CA ALA A 38 10.39 15.64 0.91
C ALA A 38 11.72 16.30 1.32
N ASN A 39 12.69 16.33 0.42
CA ASN A 39 13.94 17.05 0.66
C ASN A 39 13.69 18.56 0.72
N SER A 40 14.49 19.28 1.51
CA SER A 40 14.39 20.74 1.60
C SER A 40 14.48 21.41 0.22
N GLY A 41 13.53 22.28 -0.08
CA GLY A 41 13.45 22.99 -1.37
C GLY A 41 12.90 22.18 -2.54
N ALA A 42 12.46 20.93 -2.32
CA ALA A 42 11.81 20.14 -3.36
C ALA A 42 10.48 20.77 -3.79
N THR A 43 10.24 20.85 -5.10
CA THR A 43 8.95 21.27 -5.69
C THR A 43 8.01 20.11 -5.99
N GLY A 44 8.53 18.88 -5.85
CA GLY A 44 7.80 17.63 -5.97
C GLY A 44 8.63 16.52 -5.32
N ALA A 45 7.98 15.62 -4.59
CA ALA A 45 8.59 14.47 -3.94
C ALA A 45 7.58 13.35 -3.74
N SER A 46 8.01 12.10 -3.92
CA SER A 46 7.14 10.94 -3.75
C SER A 46 7.88 9.69 -3.30
N VAL A 47 7.17 8.78 -2.64
CA VAL A 47 7.67 7.45 -2.28
C VAL A 47 7.09 6.39 -3.22
N SER A 48 7.94 5.51 -3.75
CA SER A 48 7.54 4.38 -4.58
C SER A 48 7.06 3.21 -3.72
N ALA A 49 5.89 3.38 -3.08
CA ALA A 49 5.38 2.49 -2.03
C ALA A 49 5.26 1.01 -2.47
N TRP A 50 5.00 0.76 -3.75
CA TRP A 50 4.83 -0.59 -4.29
C TRP A 50 6.07 -1.19 -4.98
N HIS A 51 7.21 -0.51 -4.98
CA HIS A 51 8.47 -1.07 -5.49
C HIS A 51 8.85 -2.36 -4.72
N PRO A 52 9.30 -3.45 -5.39
CA PRO A 52 9.82 -3.52 -6.76
C PRO A 52 8.82 -3.92 -7.86
N LEU A 53 7.51 -3.90 -7.60
CA LEU A 53 6.54 -4.19 -8.66
C LEU A 53 6.70 -3.18 -9.81
N SER A 54 6.72 -3.68 -11.04
CA SER A 54 6.78 -2.81 -12.23
C SER A 54 5.42 -2.17 -12.46
N ASN A 55 5.41 -0.99 -13.10
CA ASN A 55 4.15 -0.32 -13.46
C ASN A 55 3.30 -1.20 -14.39
N GLN A 56 3.93 -1.95 -15.32
CA GLN A 56 3.21 -2.90 -16.18
C GLN A 56 2.53 -4.02 -15.38
N TYR A 57 3.13 -4.47 -14.29
CA TYR A 57 2.54 -5.51 -13.44
C TYR A 57 1.36 -4.97 -12.61
N MET A 58 1.45 -3.71 -12.18
CA MET A 58 0.39 -3.03 -11.42
C MET A 58 -0.79 -2.60 -12.28
N ALA A 59 -0.63 -2.55 -13.60
CA ALA A 59 -1.73 -2.31 -14.53
C ALA A 59 -2.86 -3.34 -14.29
N GLY A 60 -4.09 -2.85 -14.15
CA GLY A 60 -5.23 -3.73 -13.87
C GLY A 60 -5.37 -4.17 -12.40
N LYS A 61 -4.53 -3.69 -11.48
CA LYS A 61 -4.56 -4.09 -10.07
C LYS A 61 -5.20 -3.03 -9.17
N VAL A 62 -5.49 -3.47 -7.95
CA VAL A 62 -5.83 -2.60 -6.83
C VAL A 62 -4.62 -2.45 -5.93
N LEU A 63 -4.23 -1.22 -5.69
CA LEU A 63 -3.14 -0.83 -4.81
C LEU A 63 -3.72 -0.38 -3.47
N TYR A 64 -3.26 -1.00 -2.39
CA TYR A 64 -3.60 -0.63 -1.01
C TYR A 64 -2.39 -0.03 -0.31
N ALA A 65 -2.61 0.96 0.54
CA ALA A 65 -1.62 1.45 1.49
C ALA A 65 -2.29 1.84 2.82
N ARG A 66 -1.71 1.42 3.94
CA ARG A 66 -1.93 2.00 5.27
C ARG A 66 -0.71 2.78 5.68
N ILE A 67 -0.92 3.99 6.18
CA ILE A 67 0.15 4.92 6.52
C ILE A 67 -0.06 5.55 7.88
N THR A 68 1.02 6.02 8.49
CA THR A 68 0.97 6.95 9.62
C THR A 68 1.43 8.32 9.13
N ALA A 69 0.57 9.34 9.27
CA ALA A 69 0.84 10.72 8.85
C ALA A 69 -0.05 11.71 9.62
N GLY A 70 0.22 13.01 9.48
CA GLY A 70 -0.68 14.05 10.00
C GLY A 70 -1.99 14.13 9.22
N GLN A 71 -3.06 14.65 9.84
CA GLN A 71 -4.41 14.66 9.27
C GLN A 71 -4.48 15.32 7.88
N ALA A 72 -3.76 16.42 7.66
CA ALA A 72 -3.72 17.11 6.36
C ALA A 72 -3.19 16.22 5.22
N VAL A 73 -2.32 15.26 5.52
CA VAL A 73 -1.85 14.26 4.55
C VAL A 73 -2.93 13.22 4.31
N LEU A 74 -3.58 12.71 5.37
CA LEU A 74 -4.62 11.68 5.28
C LEU A 74 -5.85 12.17 4.49
N ASP A 75 -6.29 13.41 4.71
CA ASP A 75 -7.45 14.02 4.04
C ASP A 75 -7.27 14.11 2.53
N LEU A 76 -6.03 14.15 2.07
CA LEU A 76 -5.64 14.39 0.69
C LEU A 76 -4.75 13.27 0.15
N LEU A 77 -4.75 12.13 0.82
CA LEU A 77 -4.04 10.93 0.41
C LEU A 77 -4.64 10.44 -0.91
N ASP A 78 -3.76 10.23 -1.88
CA ASP A 78 -4.06 9.67 -3.19
C ASP A 78 -2.91 8.77 -3.66
N VAL A 79 -3.17 8.02 -4.73
CA VAL A 79 -2.17 7.20 -5.41
C VAL A 79 -2.00 7.72 -6.81
N GLU A 80 -0.77 8.12 -7.16
CA GLU A 80 -0.46 8.69 -8.47
C GLU A 80 -0.95 7.76 -9.60
N LYS A 81 -1.68 8.33 -10.57
CA LYS A 81 -2.20 7.63 -11.76
C LYS A 81 -3.06 6.39 -11.44
N ALA A 82 -3.76 6.40 -10.32
CA ALA A 82 -4.77 5.41 -9.97
C ALA A 82 -6.04 6.11 -9.46
N THR A 83 -7.18 5.46 -9.62
CA THR A 83 -8.47 5.98 -9.14
C THR A 83 -8.74 5.46 -7.75
N THR A 84 -8.83 6.35 -6.75
CA THR A 84 -9.24 5.98 -5.39
C THR A 84 -10.62 5.33 -5.41
N ILE A 85 -10.72 4.11 -4.89
CA ILE A 85 -11.98 3.34 -4.83
C ILE A 85 -12.49 3.19 -3.39
N ALA A 86 -11.61 3.29 -2.40
CA ALA A 86 -11.96 3.34 -0.99
C ALA A 86 -10.88 4.08 -0.19
N ARG A 87 -11.28 4.76 0.88
CA ARG A 87 -10.38 5.43 1.82
C ARG A 87 -11.07 5.54 3.17
N HIS A 88 -10.36 5.19 4.24
CA HIS A 88 -10.87 5.35 5.60
C HIS A 88 -9.70 5.59 6.56
N ASP A 89 -9.85 6.55 7.46
CA ASP A 89 -8.85 6.99 8.44
C ASP A 89 -7.43 7.09 7.87
N ASN A 90 -6.64 6.03 8.04
CA ASN A 90 -5.22 5.96 7.75
C ASN A 90 -4.87 5.00 6.60
N TRP A 91 -5.86 4.52 5.83
CA TRP A 91 -5.64 3.67 4.67
C TRP A 91 -6.40 4.12 3.43
N ILE A 92 -5.85 3.74 2.27
CA ILE A 92 -6.41 4.00 0.94
C ILE A 92 -6.31 2.76 0.06
N ALA A 93 -7.27 2.61 -0.84
CA ALA A 93 -7.21 1.69 -1.96
C ALA A 93 -7.52 2.41 -3.27
N ALA A 94 -6.72 2.14 -4.30
CA ALA A 94 -6.85 2.75 -5.61
C ALA A 94 -6.70 1.71 -6.73
N ARG A 95 -7.53 1.84 -7.78
CA ARG A 95 -7.53 0.96 -8.95
C ARG A 95 -6.70 1.59 -10.07
N VAL A 96 -5.73 0.83 -10.59
CA VAL A 96 -4.89 1.24 -11.73
C VAL A 96 -5.51 0.77 -13.04
N ALA A 97 -5.99 1.67 -13.91
CA ALA A 97 -6.62 1.24 -15.17
C ALA A 97 -5.75 0.25 -15.99
N ASP A 98 -6.39 -0.68 -16.71
CA ASP A 98 -5.74 -1.88 -17.28
C ASP A 98 -4.58 -1.58 -18.25
N SER A 99 -4.58 -0.41 -18.89
CA SER A 99 -3.54 0.03 -19.83
C SER A 99 -2.54 1.03 -19.22
N THR A 100 -2.69 1.38 -17.94
CA THR A 100 -1.85 2.41 -17.30
C THR A 100 -0.53 1.81 -16.85
N VAL A 101 0.57 2.31 -17.43
CA VAL A 101 1.95 1.92 -17.11
C VAL A 101 2.77 3.07 -16.49
N GLY A 102 2.08 4.09 -15.99
CA GLY A 102 2.70 5.23 -15.32
C GLY A 102 3.14 4.91 -13.89
N ASN A 103 3.88 5.84 -13.27
CA ASN A 103 4.30 5.69 -11.88
C ASN A 103 3.10 5.68 -10.93
N HIS A 104 3.17 4.78 -9.95
CA HIS A 104 2.24 4.70 -8.82
C HIS A 104 3.02 4.97 -7.55
N SER A 105 2.85 6.18 -7.03
CA SER A 105 3.58 6.69 -5.89
C SER A 105 2.64 7.44 -4.94
N ILE A 106 3.10 7.66 -3.71
CA ILE A 106 2.43 8.52 -2.73
C ILE A 106 3.22 9.83 -2.66
N TRP A 107 2.53 10.96 -2.87
CA TRP A 107 3.14 12.28 -2.83
C TRP A 107 3.44 12.74 -1.40
N LEU A 108 4.63 13.32 -1.21
CA LEU A 108 5.14 13.75 0.09
C LEU A 108 5.06 15.28 0.29
N MET A 109 4.51 16.01 -0.69
CA MET A 109 4.44 17.48 -0.66
C MET A 109 3.49 18.03 0.39
N ARG A 110 2.59 17.20 0.93
CA ARG A 110 1.63 17.57 1.97
C ARG A 110 2.18 17.30 3.38
N GLY A 111 3.30 16.59 3.48
CA GLY A 111 3.92 16.21 4.72
C GLY A 111 4.53 14.81 4.67
N PRO A 112 5.28 14.46 5.72
CA PRO A 112 5.92 13.17 5.84
C PRO A 112 4.93 12.02 6.05
N VAL A 113 5.30 10.84 5.55
CA VAL A 113 4.49 9.62 5.56
C VAL A 113 5.32 8.45 6.06
N THR A 114 4.83 7.71 7.05
CA THR A 114 5.38 6.40 7.43
C THR A 114 4.54 5.32 6.77
N LEU A 115 5.17 4.41 6.03
CA LEU A 115 4.47 3.27 5.43
C LEU A 115 4.32 2.16 6.46
N GLU A 116 3.08 1.75 6.73
CA GLU A 116 2.78 0.68 7.68
C GLU A 116 2.53 -0.64 6.97
N GLU A 117 1.67 -0.59 5.94
CA GLU A 117 1.26 -1.74 5.14
C GLU A 117 1.03 -1.31 3.70
N VAL A 118 1.32 -2.20 2.77
CA VAL A 118 0.96 -2.05 1.37
C VAL A 118 0.41 -3.35 0.80
N GLY A 119 -0.39 -3.22 -0.24
CA GLY A 119 -0.92 -4.36 -0.97
C GLY A 119 -1.04 -4.09 -2.46
N CYS A 120 -0.97 -5.17 -3.23
CA CYS A 120 -1.30 -5.20 -4.64
C CYS A 120 -2.15 -6.44 -4.88
N TYR A 121 -3.38 -6.24 -5.35
CA TYR A 121 -4.38 -7.30 -5.46
C TYR A 121 -4.96 -7.35 -6.87
N SER A 122 -5.43 -8.53 -7.29
CA SER A 122 -6.40 -8.56 -8.37
C SER A 122 -7.70 -7.89 -7.92
N PRO A 123 -8.55 -7.41 -8.85
CA PRO A 123 -9.86 -6.87 -8.49
C PRO A 123 -10.69 -7.86 -7.67
N GLU A 124 -10.67 -9.15 -8.01
CA GLU A 124 -11.45 -10.19 -7.33
C GLU A 124 -10.97 -10.42 -5.88
N ASP A 125 -9.67 -10.40 -5.65
CA ASP A 125 -9.09 -10.54 -4.31
C ASP A 125 -9.36 -9.30 -3.45
N TRP A 126 -9.33 -8.11 -4.05
CA TRP A 126 -9.73 -6.87 -3.39
C TRP A 126 -11.19 -6.93 -2.93
N GLU A 127 -12.13 -7.30 -3.81
CA GLU A 127 -13.56 -7.37 -3.45
C GLU A 127 -13.81 -8.32 -2.27
N ARG A 128 -13.06 -9.43 -2.19
CA ARG A 128 -13.14 -10.36 -1.04
C ARG A 128 -12.64 -9.72 0.25
N LEU A 129 -11.47 -9.06 0.23
CA LEU A 129 -10.94 -8.36 1.40
C LEU A 129 -11.88 -7.25 1.87
N TYR A 130 -12.37 -6.45 0.92
CA TYR A 130 -13.24 -5.33 1.23
C TYR A 130 -14.58 -5.80 1.82
N ALA A 131 -15.14 -6.90 1.31
CA ALA A 131 -16.35 -7.49 1.88
C ALA A 131 -16.15 -8.01 3.31
N LEU A 132 -14.98 -8.56 3.65
CA LEU A 132 -14.65 -8.98 5.02
C LEU A 132 -14.49 -7.78 5.96
N TYR A 133 -13.81 -6.73 5.49
CA TYR A 133 -13.68 -5.47 6.21
C TYR A 133 -15.05 -4.84 6.49
N GLN A 134 -15.94 -4.78 5.49
CA GLN A 134 -17.30 -4.24 5.65
C GLN A 134 -18.16 -5.01 6.66
N LYS A 135 -17.87 -6.30 6.87
CA LYS A 135 -18.53 -7.12 7.89
C LYS A 135 -17.90 -6.99 9.28
N GLY A 136 -16.78 -6.28 9.40
CA GLY A 136 -15.99 -6.20 10.63
C GLY A 136 -15.26 -7.51 10.96
N GLU A 137 -15.08 -8.42 9.99
CA GLU A 137 -14.33 -9.66 10.19
C GLU A 137 -12.81 -9.42 10.22
N ILE A 138 -12.34 -8.32 9.63
CA ILE A 138 -10.95 -7.87 9.66
C ILE A 138 -10.89 -6.36 9.92
N GLN A 139 -9.85 -5.91 10.61
CA GLN A 139 -9.66 -4.50 10.95
C GLN A 139 -9.37 -3.62 9.73
N TYR A 140 -8.62 -4.15 8.76
CA TYR A 140 -8.25 -3.46 7.53
C TYR A 140 -8.43 -4.41 6.35
N PRO A 141 -8.80 -3.91 5.14
CA PRO A 141 -8.94 -4.73 3.94
C PRO A 141 -7.56 -5.07 3.34
N TRP A 142 -6.73 -5.74 4.14
CA TRP A 142 -5.34 -6.06 3.84
C TRP A 142 -5.02 -7.47 4.33
N CYS A 143 -4.04 -8.08 3.67
CA CYS A 143 -3.44 -9.32 4.11
C CYS A 143 -1.95 -9.34 3.77
N ALA A 144 -1.15 -9.98 4.62
CA ALA A 144 0.31 -9.99 4.49
C ALA A 144 0.87 -11.15 3.66
N GLY A 145 0.06 -12.16 3.35
CA GLY A 145 0.59 -13.50 3.09
C GLY A 145 0.69 -14.33 4.39
N PRO A 146 1.29 -15.53 4.33
CA PRO A 146 1.51 -16.36 5.51
C PRO A 146 2.34 -15.65 6.58
N ARG A 147 2.07 -16.01 7.84
CA ARG A 147 2.69 -15.47 9.05
C ARG A 147 4.22 -15.61 9.10
N ASP A 148 4.75 -16.68 8.52
CA ASP A 148 6.17 -17.07 8.62
C ASP A 148 6.99 -16.59 7.41
N ALA A 149 6.34 -15.91 6.46
CA ALA A 149 6.92 -15.50 5.20
C ALA A 149 7.78 -14.24 5.39
N THR A 150 9.10 -14.37 5.35
CA THR A 150 10.05 -13.24 5.29
C THR A 150 10.01 -12.50 3.94
N MET A 151 9.32 -13.06 2.93
CA MET A 151 8.98 -12.46 1.64
C MET A 151 7.69 -13.09 1.09
N ALA A 152 6.86 -12.37 0.33
CA ALA A 152 5.62 -12.92 -0.23
C ALA A 152 5.84 -14.13 -1.15
N GLY A 153 4.97 -15.16 -1.06
CA GLY A 153 5.01 -16.32 -1.96
C GLY A 153 4.57 -17.67 -1.38
N GLU A 154 4.44 -17.80 -0.05
CA GLU A 154 4.09 -19.09 0.57
C GLU A 154 2.59 -19.22 0.93
N LYS A 155 2.12 -20.41 1.32
CA LYS A 155 0.73 -20.69 1.78
C LYS A 155 0.72 -20.94 3.30
N GLY A 156 -0.15 -20.27 4.06
CA GLY A 156 -0.29 -20.45 5.51
C GLY A 156 -1.19 -19.37 6.16
N PRO A 157 -1.64 -19.54 7.41
CA PRO A 157 -2.78 -18.81 7.95
C PRO A 157 -2.45 -17.34 8.16
N TRP A 158 -3.32 -16.53 7.57
CA TRP A 158 -3.36 -15.08 7.58
C TRP A 158 -3.60 -14.59 9.01
N GLU A 159 -2.81 -13.63 9.48
CA GLU A 159 -3.10 -12.99 10.77
C GLU A 159 -4.37 -12.16 10.61
N LEU A 160 -5.45 -12.64 11.24
CA LEU A 160 -6.61 -11.87 11.67
C LEU A 160 -6.21 -11.00 12.87
#